data_AF-A0A927CWT6-F1
#
_entry.id   AF-A0A927CWT6-F1
#
_cell.length_a   1.000
_cell.length_b   1.000
_cell.length_c   1.000
_cell.angle_alpha   90.00
_cell.angle_beta   90.00
_cell.angle_gamma   90.00
#
_symmetry.space_group_name_H-M   'P 1'
#
loop_
_entity.id
_entity.type
_entity.pdbx_description
1 polymer ?
#
loop_
_entity_poly.entity_id
_entity_poly.type
_entity_poly.pdbx_seq_one_letter_code
_entity_poly.pdbx_strand_id
1 'polypeptide(L)'
;MKNHPLYKQIQVDLLGQIKSGKLRPGDRVPSEKELAELYRVSQITSKNALIGLADEGVLVRVQGKGTFVRQSGDAGGEAGLPAGGRGVIGLILPCMKTKVDQKILDSVEKYVTASGYSLQVRITRESQSEESAAIESMVAAGVRGLIIFPTEKERYNESILRLSLDKFPHVLIDRFLKEIRTYSVSSDNVNGTEEAIAYLLDRGHEQIALITPEITNTATEERLGGFEKAYLARKLPINKDLWCFLKIEDITNGCAQSIIENFMSERPGVTAAFVVNVELTNYTYYAAKRLKKSVPDDMELVCFDRPDFQDVSYLQQDEDEICKVTVELLHAQLEGEYDPQRIVIPVQFTKK
;
A
#
# COMPACT_ATOMS: atom_id res chain seq x y z
N MET A 1 17.19 9.74 -23.85
CA MET A 1 17.39 8.31 -23.53
C MET A 1 17.51 8.00 -22.03
N LYS A 2 17.09 8.86 -21.08
CA LYS A 2 17.33 8.68 -19.63
C LYS A 2 16.12 8.25 -18.77
N ASN A 3 15.01 7.79 -19.38
CA ASN A 3 13.75 7.55 -18.63
C ASN A 3 13.26 6.10 -18.54
N HIS A 4 13.92 5.10 -19.12
CA HIS A 4 13.46 3.72 -18.99
C HIS A 4 13.97 3.05 -17.69
N PRO A 5 13.20 2.11 -17.09
CA PRO A 5 13.66 1.28 -15.98
C PRO A 5 14.99 0.59 -16.27
N LEU A 6 15.81 0.37 -15.24
CA LEU A 6 17.19 -0.13 -15.41
C LEU A 6 17.25 -1.52 -16.06
N TYR A 7 16.34 -2.42 -15.69
CA TYR A 7 16.24 -3.72 -16.35
C TYR A 7 15.91 -3.58 -17.84
N LYS A 8 15.03 -2.64 -18.22
CA LYS A 8 14.63 -2.39 -19.62
C LYS A 8 15.78 -1.80 -20.43
N GLN A 9 16.66 -1.01 -19.80
CA GLN A 9 17.90 -0.55 -20.44
C GLN A 9 18.83 -1.73 -20.77
N ILE A 10 19.00 -2.68 -19.84
CA ILE A 10 19.76 -3.91 -20.09
C ILE A 10 19.13 -4.72 -21.23
N GLN A 11 17.80 -4.83 -21.26
CA GLN A 11 17.10 -5.53 -22.35
C GLN A 11 17.34 -4.87 -23.71
N VAL A 12 17.18 -3.55 -23.79
CA VAL A 12 17.40 -2.78 -25.02
C VAL A 12 18.83 -2.93 -25.53
N ASP A 13 19.82 -2.88 -24.63
CA ASP A 13 21.22 -3.07 -25.02
C ASP A 13 21.50 -4.49 -25.52
N LEU A 14 21.05 -5.53 -24.79
CA LEU A 14 21.20 -6.92 -25.22
C LEU A 14 20.52 -7.17 -26.59
N LEU A 15 19.31 -6.63 -26.80
CA LEU A 15 18.63 -6.67 -28.09
C LEU A 15 19.41 -5.95 -29.19
N GLY A 16 20.04 -4.81 -28.88
CA GLY A 16 20.92 -4.09 -29.78
C GLY A 16 22.18 -4.90 -30.15
N GLN A 17 22.78 -5.60 -29.18
CA GLN A 17 23.92 -6.49 -29.41
C GLN A 17 23.55 -7.70 -30.29
N ILE A 18 22.33 -8.24 -30.13
CA ILE A 18 21.82 -9.31 -31.00
C ILE A 18 21.58 -8.76 -32.42
N LYS A 19 20.89 -7.62 -32.55
CA LYS A 19 20.59 -7.00 -33.86
C LYS A 19 21.85 -6.61 -34.64
N SER A 20 22.89 -6.17 -33.95
CA SER A 20 24.19 -5.83 -34.55
C SER A 20 25.08 -7.04 -34.84
N GLY A 21 24.66 -8.26 -34.45
CA GLY A 21 25.43 -9.50 -34.64
C GLY A 21 26.61 -9.68 -33.69
N LYS A 22 26.74 -8.80 -32.67
CA LYS A 22 27.73 -8.94 -31.60
C LYS A 22 27.42 -10.14 -30.70
N LEU A 23 26.14 -10.44 -30.51
CA LEU A 23 25.65 -11.69 -29.94
C LEU A 23 24.89 -12.45 -31.03
N ARG A 24 25.30 -13.68 -31.31
CA ARG A 24 24.71 -14.54 -32.34
C ARG A 24 23.80 -15.59 -31.71
N PRO A 25 22.85 -16.17 -32.47
CA PRO A 25 22.06 -17.31 -32.00
C PRO A 25 22.95 -18.44 -31.45
N GLY A 26 22.72 -18.85 -30.21
CA GLY A 26 23.51 -19.84 -29.47
C GLY A 26 24.61 -19.26 -28.59
N ASP A 27 24.93 -17.97 -28.69
CA ASP A 27 25.93 -17.34 -27.83
C ASP A 27 25.41 -17.21 -26.39
N ARG A 28 26.30 -17.39 -25.42
CA ARG A 28 26.00 -17.14 -24.01
C ARG A 28 25.93 -15.63 -23.77
N VAL A 29 24.83 -15.16 -23.18
CA VAL A 29 24.77 -13.79 -22.68
C VAL A 29 25.49 -13.67 -21.34
N PRO A 30 25.94 -12.46 -20.94
CA PRO A 30 26.53 -12.27 -19.61
C PRO A 30 25.56 -12.72 -18.51
N SER A 31 26.11 -13.31 -17.45
CA SER A 31 25.36 -13.80 -16.30
C SER A 31 24.74 -12.67 -15.49
N GLU A 32 23.79 -13.00 -14.61
CA GLU A 32 23.14 -12.05 -13.70
C GLU A 32 24.15 -11.22 -12.91
N LYS A 33 25.25 -11.84 -12.46
CA LYS A 33 26.35 -11.17 -11.75
C LYS A 33 27.17 -10.25 -12.67
N GLU A 34 27.55 -10.73 -13.85
CA GLU A 34 28.33 -9.94 -14.82
C GLU A 34 27.55 -8.72 -15.31
N LEU A 35 26.25 -8.86 -15.56
CA LEU A 35 25.36 -7.75 -15.91
C LEU A 35 25.21 -6.76 -14.74
N ALA A 36 25.09 -7.24 -13.51
CA ALA A 36 24.96 -6.36 -12.34
C ALA A 36 26.20 -5.47 -12.17
N GLU A 37 27.39 -6.05 -12.34
CA GLU A 37 28.65 -5.32 -12.30
C GLU A 37 28.78 -4.35 -13.48
N LEU A 38 28.46 -4.80 -14.70
CA LEU A 38 28.58 -4.01 -15.93
C LEU A 38 27.67 -2.78 -15.93
N TYR A 39 26.42 -2.94 -15.48
CA TYR A 39 25.41 -1.89 -15.49
C TYR A 39 25.29 -1.15 -14.15
N ARG A 40 26.05 -1.55 -13.13
CA ARG A 40 26.00 -1.01 -11.76
C ARG A 40 24.58 -1.07 -11.16
N VAL A 41 23.92 -2.20 -11.34
CA VAL A 41 22.57 -2.47 -10.82
C VAL A 41 22.62 -3.64 -9.85
N SER A 42 21.53 -3.91 -9.12
CA SER A 42 21.43 -5.15 -8.34
C SER A 42 21.44 -6.40 -9.25
N GLN A 43 21.91 -7.54 -8.71
CA GLN A 43 21.80 -8.83 -9.40
C GLN A 43 20.35 -9.18 -9.77
N ILE A 44 19.41 -8.77 -8.91
CA ILE A 44 17.97 -8.82 -9.14
C ILE A 44 17.56 -8.09 -10.42
N THR A 45 18.01 -6.84 -10.62
CA THR A 45 17.67 -6.04 -11.80
C THR A 45 18.17 -6.72 -13.08
N SER A 46 19.38 -7.28 -13.02
CA SER A 46 19.98 -8.03 -14.13
C SER A 46 19.26 -9.34 -14.41
N LYS A 47 18.84 -10.05 -13.36
CA LYS A 47 18.03 -11.27 -13.46
C LYS A 47 16.68 -10.98 -14.15
N ASN A 48 16.00 -9.91 -13.74
CA ASN A 48 14.70 -9.54 -14.32
C ASN A 48 14.83 -9.16 -15.80
N ALA A 49 15.93 -8.50 -16.20
CA ALA A 49 16.20 -8.22 -17.61
C ALA A 49 16.30 -9.51 -18.44
N LEU A 50 17.06 -10.50 -17.94
CA LEU A 50 17.23 -11.80 -18.61
C LEU A 50 15.94 -12.62 -18.66
N ILE A 51 15.14 -12.62 -17.58
CA ILE A 51 13.84 -13.31 -17.55
C ILE A 51 12.91 -12.70 -18.60
N GLY A 52 12.77 -11.38 -18.66
CA GLY A 52 11.86 -10.76 -19.62
C GLY A 52 12.23 -11.05 -21.08
N LEU A 53 13.53 -11.10 -21.43
CA LEU A 53 13.94 -11.48 -22.78
C LEU A 53 13.76 -12.99 -23.07
N ALA A 54 13.77 -13.83 -22.04
CA ALA A 54 13.46 -15.25 -22.20
C ALA A 54 11.96 -15.46 -22.42
N ASP A 55 11.11 -14.73 -21.69
CA ASP A 55 9.64 -14.75 -21.85
C ASP A 55 9.22 -14.24 -23.24
N GLU A 56 9.90 -13.21 -23.76
CA GLU A 56 9.74 -12.72 -25.14
C GLU A 56 10.28 -13.70 -26.20
N GLY A 57 10.89 -14.81 -25.78
CA GLY A 57 11.43 -15.84 -26.65
C GLY A 57 12.69 -15.41 -27.41
N VAL A 58 13.40 -14.39 -26.95
CA VAL A 58 14.66 -13.90 -27.51
C VAL A 58 15.84 -14.68 -26.94
N LEU A 59 15.78 -15.00 -25.65
CA LEU A 59 16.77 -15.79 -24.94
C LEU A 59 16.19 -17.15 -24.51
N VAL A 60 17.08 -18.09 -24.22
CA VAL A 60 16.75 -19.39 -23.64
C VAL A 60 17.64 -19.65 -22.44
N ARG A 61 17.04 -20.10 -21.33
CA ARG A 61 17.77 -20.43 -20.11
C ARG A 61 18.03 -21.93 -20.07
N VAL A 62 19.31 -22.30 -19.92
CA VAL A 62 19.73 -23.70 -19.81
C VAL A 62 20.24 -23.92 -18.40
N GLN A 63 19.53 -24.76 -17.63
CA GLN A 63 19.85 -25.03 -16.23
C GLN A 63 21.31 -25.49 -16.07
N GLY A 64 22.04 -24.85 -15.15
CA GLY A 64 23.45 -25.12 -14.90
C GLY A 64 24.45 -24.61 -15.96
N LYS A 65 23.98 -24.12 -17.12
CA LYS A 65 24.85 -23.66 -18.22
C LYS A 65 24.77 -22.15 -18.51
N GLY A 66 23.68 -21.50 -18.09
CA GLY A 66 23.48 -20.06 -18.22
C GLY A 66 22.35 -19.69 -19.17
N THR A 67 22.35 -18.44 -19.64
CA THR A 67 21.34 -17.91 -20.58
C THR A 67 21.99 -17.70 -21.94
N PHE A 68 21.28 -18.05 -23.01
CA PHE A 68 21.79 -18.04 -24.38
C PHE A 68 20.81 -17.33 -25.32
N VAL A 69 21.30 -16.80 -26.44
CA VAL A 69 20.45 -16.28 -27.51
C VAL A 69 19.75 -17.45 -28.21
N ARG A 70 18.43 -17.39 -28.37
CA ARG A 70 17.64 -18.49 -28.94
C ARG A 70 18.06 -18.82 -30.39
N GLN A 71 18.15 -20.11 -30.74
CA GLN A 71 18.34 -20.57 -32.12
C GLN A 71 17.01 -20.96 -32.79
N SER A 72 16.91 -20.69 -34.09
CA SER A 72 15.84 -21.23 -34.94
C SER A 72 16.02 -22.74 -35.06
N GLY A 73 15.33 -23.50 -34.20
CA GLY A 73 15.48 -24.95 -34.07
C GLY A 73 15.28 -25.48 -32.65
N ASP A 74 15.32 -24.60 -31.63
CA ASP A 74 15.02 -24.95 -30.24
C ASP A 74 13.51 -25.09 -30.02
N ALA A 75 12.89 -26.07 -30.70
CA ALA A 75 11.53 -26.50 -30.47
C ALA A 75 11.57 -27.79 -29.62
N GLY A 76 11.60 -27.61 -28.30
CA GLY A 76 11.55 -28.71 -27.34
C GLY A 76 11.05 -28.23 -25.99
N GLY A 77 9.72 -28.14 -25.85
CA GLY A 77 9.05 -27.85 -24.57
C GLY A 77 7.72 -27.13 -24.70
N GLU A 78 6.65 -27.91 -24.90
CA GLU A 78 5.24 -27.62 -24.58
C GLU A 78 4.47 -26.56 -25.40
N ALA A 79 3.88 -27.04 -26.50
CA ALA A 79 2.59 -26.55 -26.97
C ALA A 79 1.49 -27.14 -26.07
N GLY A 80 0.88 -26.31 -25.22
CA GLY A 80 -0.18 -26.81 -24.32
C GLY A 80 -0.77 -25.86 -23.28
N LEU A 81 -0.68 -24.53 -23.42
CA LEU A 81 -1.48 -23.57 -22.63
C LEU A 81 -1.86 -22.37 -23.52
N PRO A 82 -3.02 -21.72 -23.32
CA PRO A 82 -3.36 -20.51 -24.06
C PRO A 82 -2.25 -19.45 -23.84
N ALA A 83 -1.99 -18.65 -24.87
CA ALA A 83 -0.95 -17.62 -24.93
C ALA A 83 -0.71 -16.95 -23.56
N GLY A 84 0.50 -17.16 -23.04
CA GLY A 84 0.86 -17.04 -21.62
C GLY A 84 0.56 -15.68 -21.00
N GLY A 85 0.13 -15.72 -19.73
CA GLY A 85 -0.08 -14.52 -18.92
C GLY A 85 1.15 -13.62 -18.90
N ARG A 86 0.95 -12.32 -18.71
CA ARG A 86 1.99 -11.27 -18.76
C ARG A 86 3.03 -11.37 -17.63
N GLY A 87 2.95 -12.41 -16.81
CA GLY A 87 3.78 -12.68 -15.64
C GLY A 87 2.97 -12.62 -14.34
N VAL A 88 3.69 -12.53 -13.23
CA VAL A 88 3.11 -12.48 -11.88
C VAL A 88 3.33 -11.09 -11.28
N ILE A 89 2.30 -10.53 -10.65
CA ILE A 89 2.39 -9.36 -9.76
C ILE A 89 2.31 -9.86 -8.32
N GLY A 90 3.18 -9.33 -7.46
CA GLY A 90 3.09 -9.60 -6.02
C GLY A 90 2.25 -8.56 -5.30
N LEU A 91 1.37 -9.00 -4.41
CA LEU A 91 0.69 -8.16 -3.42
C LEU A 91 1.18 -8.54 -2.02
N ILE A 92 1.70 -7.55 -1.30
CA ILE A 92 2.17 -7.69 0.07
C ILE A 92 1.22 -6.92 0.98
N LEU A 93 0.55 -7.63 1.89
CA LEU A 93 -0.43 -7.09 2.84
C LEU A 93 0.10 -7.21 4.27
N PRO A 94 -0.18 -6.24 5.15
CA PRO A 94 0.29 -6.29 6.52
C PRO A 94 -0.57 -7.22 7.36
N CYS A 95 -1.88 -7.31 7.10
CA CYS A 95 -2.79 -8.26 7.72
C CYS A 95 -4.03 -8.53 6.84
N MET A 96 -4.97 -9.34 7.35
CA MET A 96 -6.28 -9.62 6.75
C MET A 96 -7.36 -9.55 7.84
N LYS A 97 -7.32 -8.48 8.65
CA LYS A 97 -8.18 -8.33 9.83
C LYS A 97 -9.41 -7.49 9.51
N THR A 98 -9.29 -6.51 8.63
CA THR A 98 -10.32 -5.50 8.38
C THR A 98 -11.07 -5.76 7.08
N LYS A 99 -12.24 -5.12 6.93
CA LYS A 99 -12.99 -5.12 5.65
C LYS A 99 -12.21 -4.37 4.56
N VAL A 100 -11.39 -3.38 4.93
CA VAL A 100 -10.52 -2.64 4.00
C VAL A 100 -9.49 -3.60 3.40
N ASP A 101 -8.79 -4.40 4.22
CA ASP A 101 -7.80 -5.38 3.75
C ASP A 101 -8.42 -6.36 2.73
N GLN A 102 -9.63 -6.84 3.04
CA GLN A 102 -10.36 -7.79 2.21
C GLN A 102 -10.77 -7.18 0.86
N LYS A 103 -11.29 -5.94 0.87
CA LYS A 103 -11.65 -5.22 -0.36
C LYS A 103 -10.44 -4.87 -1.21
N ILE A 104 -9.31 -4.51 -0.58
CA ILE A 104 -8.06 -4.27 -1.30
C ILE A 104 -7.63 -5.54 -2.02
N LEU A 105 -7.61 -6.69 -1.33
CA LEU A 105 -7.27 -7.96 -1.96
C LEU A 105 -8.19 -8.29 -3.15
N ASP A 106 -9.52 -8.22 -2.93
CA ASP A 106 -10.53 -8.50 -3.96
C ASP A 106 -10.36 -7.58 -5.19
N SER A 107 -10.22 -6.28 -4.96
CA SER A 107 -10.13 -5.28 -6.03
C SER A 107 -8.79 -5.35 -6.76
N VAL A 108 -7.67 -5.51 -6.05
CA VAL A 108 -6.35 -5.70 -6.68
C VAL A 108 -6.34 -6.96 -7.53
N GLU A 109 -6.86 -8.08 -7.03
CA GLU A 109 -6.96 -9.33 -7.80
C GLU A 109 -7.76 -9.11 -9.09
N LYS A 110 -8.96 -8.53 -8.99
CA LYS A 110 -9.82 -8.19 -10.12
C LYS A 110 -9.06 -7.39 -11.19
N TYR A 111 -8.37 -6.31 -10.81
CA TYR A 111 -7.70 -5.42 -11.77
C TYR A 111 -6.39 -5.99 -12.33
N VAL A 112 -5.63 -6.75 -11.53
CA VAL A 112 -4.40 -7.44 -11.97
C VAL A 112 -4.74 -8.55 -12.97
N THR A 113 -5.75 -9.37 -12.66
CA THR A 113 -6.22 -10.45 -13.53
C THR A 113 -6.79 -9.89 -14.84
N ALA A 114 -7.61 -8.83 -14.78
CA ALA A 114 -8.12 -8.15 -15.97
C ALA A 114 -6.99 -7.58 -16.86
N SER A 115 -5.84 -7.23 -16.27
CA SER A 115 -4.65 -6.76 -16.99
C SER A 115 -3.79 -7.87 -17.58
N GLY A 116 -4.18 -9.15 -17.40
CA GLY A 116 -3.51 -10.33 -17.96
C GLY A 116 -2.35 -10.87 -17.12
N TYR A 117 -2.22 -10.45 -15.86
CA TYR A 117 -1.21 -10.95 -14.91
C TYR A 117 -1.83 -11.91 -13.90
N SER A 118 -1.03 -12.81 -13.32
CA SER A 118 -1.44 -13.56 -12.13
C SER A 118 -1.04 -12.82 -10.84
N LEU A 119 -1.80 -12.99 -9.77
CA LEU A 119 -1.50 -12.39 -8.46
C LEU A 119 -0.88 -13.41 -7.50
N GLN A 120 0.26 -13.06 -6.90
CA GLN A 120 0.84 -13.78 -5.76
C GLN A 120 0.68 -12.93 -4.51
N VAL A 121 0.13 -13.49 -3.42
CA VAL A 121 -0.14 -12.74 -2.19
C VAL A 121 0.79 -13.17 -1.05
N ARG A 122 1.28 -12.21 -0.26
CA ARG A 122 1.97 -12.44 1.01
C ARG A 122 1.36 -11.59 2.12
N ILE A 123 1.20 -12.17 3.29
CA ILE A 123 0.71 -11.49 4.50
C ILE A 123 1.84 -11.49 5.53
N THR A 124 2.23 -10.31 6.01
CA THR A 124 3.46 -10.07 6.80
C THR A 124 3.20 -9.85 8.30
N ARG A 125 1.93 -9.86 8.74
CA ARG A 125 1.51 -9.76 10.15
C ARG A 125 2.09 -8.55 10.88
N GLU A 126 2.07 -7.40 10.22
CA GLU A 126 2.67 -6.14 10.72
C GLU A 126 4.18 -6.25 11.05
N SER A 127 4.88 -7.22 10.45
CA SER A 127 6.31 -7.42 10.65
C SER A 127 7.12 -6.88 9.47
N GLN A 128 7.89 -5.82 9.71
CA GLN A 128 8.80 -5.23 8.71
C GLN A 128 9.86 -6.22 8.20
N SER A 129 10.28 -7.19 9.03
CA SER A 129 11.22 -8.22 8.60
C SER A 129 10.56 -9.26 7.69
N GLU A 130 9.30 -9.63 7.95
CA GLU A 130 8.51 -10.48 7.03
C GLU A 130 8.21 -9.75 5.73
N GLU A 131 7.93 -8.44 5.78
CA GLU A 131 7.76 -7.58 4.60
C GLU A 131 9.02 -7.56 3.73
N SER A 132 10.18 -7.33 4.34
CA SER A 132 11.47 -7.34 3.63
C SER A 132 11.74 -8.70 2.98
N ALA A 133 11.56 -9.80 3.72
CA ALA A 133 11.73 -11.15 3.19
C ALA A 133 10.71 -11.48 2.07
N ALA A 134 9.48 -10.97 2.17
CA ALA A 134 8.47 -11.12 1.13
C ALA A 134 8.87 -10.39 -0.15
N ILE A 135 9.32 -9.13 -0.04
CA ILE A 135 9.82 -8.35 -1.17
C ILE A 135 10.98 -9.10 -1.86
N GLU A 136 12.02 -9.46 -1.10
CA GLU A 136 13.20 -10.14 -1.63
C GLU A 136 12.84 -11.47 -2.31
N SER A 137 12.01 -12.30 -1.66
CA SER A 137 11.64 -13.61 -2.19
C SER A 137 10.76 -13.54 -3.44
N MET A 138 9.78 -12.63 -3.49
CA MET A 138 8.94 -12.44 -4.68
C MET A 138 9.76 -11.91 -5.86
N VAL A 139 10.62 -10.93 -5.60
CA VAL A 139 11.51 -10.37 -6.61
C VAL A 139 12.50 -11.43 -7.12
N ALA A 140 13.06 -12.26 -6.22
CA ALA A 140 13.88 -13.39 -6.60
C ALA A 140 13.10 -14.46 -7.39
N ALA A 141 11.80 -14.62 -7.14
CA ALA A 141 10.91 -15.51 -7.89
C ALA A 141 10.51 -14.96 -9.28
N GLY A 142 10.88 -13.71 -9.60
CA GLY A 142 10.64 -13.12 -10.91
C GLY A 142 9.27 -12.45 -11.07
N VAL A 143 8.65 -11.97 -9.99
CA VAL A 143 7.47 -11.10 -10.13
C VAL A 143 7.84 -9.85 -10.94
N ARG A 144 6.91 -9.40 -11.78
CA ARG A 144 7.11 -8.27 -12.70
C ARG A 144 6.97 -6.93 -11.99
N GLY A 145 6.19 -6.89 -10.91
CA GLY A 145 5.97 -5.71 -10.10
C GLY A 145 5.37 -6.06 -8.75
N LEU A 146 5.36 -5.10 -7.83
CA LEU A 146 4.86 -5.25 -6.46
C LEU A 146 3.84 -4.17 -6.11
N ILE A 147 2.72 -4.58 -5.53
CA ILE A 147 1.82 -3.71 -4.78
C ILE A 147 2.09 -3.99 -3.30
N ILE A 148 2.43 -2.96 -2.54
CA ILE A 148 2.84 -3.11 -1.15
C ILE A 148 1.91 -2.26 -0.31
N PHE A 149 1.24 -2.86 0.66
CA PHE A 149 0.58 -2.15 1.74
C PHE A 149 1.52 -2.16 2.95
N PRO A 150 2.23 -1.05 3.24
CA PRO A 150 3.24 -1.01 4.28
C PRO A 150 2.74 -1.41 5.67
N THR A 151 3.57 -2.12 6.42
CA THR A 151 3.32 -2.39 7.85
C THR A 151 3.26 -1.12 8.67
N GLU A 152 2.62 -1.19 9.82
CA GLU A 152 2.72 -0.15 10.85
C GLU A 152 4.16 0.05 11.33
N LYS A 153 4.36 1.16 12.07
CA LYS A 153 5.68 1.61 12.54
C LYS A 153 6.62 1.77 11.36
N GLU A 154 6.17 2.54 10.37
CA GLU A 154 6.82 2.90 9.09
C GLU A 154 8.19 3.57 9.29
N ARG A 155 9.13 2.85 9.90
CA ARG A 155 10.55 3.16 9.84
C ARG A 155 10.98 2.79 8.43
N TYR A 156 11.87 3.60 7.86
CA TYR A 156 12.52 3.33 6.59
C TYR A 156 12.72 1.83 6.32
N ASN A 157 11.93 1.25 5.41
CA ASN A 157 12.18 -0.12 4.95
C ASN A 157 13.19 -0.07 3.81
N GLU A 158 14.40 -0.59 4.08
CA GLU A 158 15.50 -0.62 3.12
C GLU A 158 15.16 -1.37 1.83
N SER A 159 14.32 -2.40 1.91
CA SER A 159 13.88 -3.19 0.75
C SER A 159 13.03 -2.34 -0.19
N ILE A 160 12.07 -1.57 0.34
CA ILE A 160 11.23 -0.66 -0.45
C ILE A 160 12.07 0.46 -1.07
N LEU A 161 13.00 1.03 -0.29
CA LEU A 161 13.96 2.01 -0.80
C LEU A 161 14.79 1.42 -1.95
N ARG A 162 15.23 0.16 -1.82
CA ARG A 162 16.01 -0.51 -2.85
C ARG A 162 15.22 -0.71 -4.14
N LEU A 163 13.94 -1.09 -4.05
CA LEU A 163 13.04 -1.16 -5.22
C LEU A 163 13.00 0.18 -5.96
N SER A 164 12.88 1.27 -5.20
CA SER A 164 12.84 2.63 -5.74
C SER A 164 14.14 3.03 -6.44
N LEU A 165 15.29 2.77 -5.82
CA LEU A 165 16.61 3.05 -6.39
C LEU A 165 16.89 2.22 -7.65
N ASP A 166 16.50 0.95 -7.66
CA ASP A 166 16.64 0.05 -8.80
C ASP A 166 15.58 0.29 -9.90
N LYS A 167 14.61 1.19 -9.65
CA LYS A 167 13.45 1.44 -10.51
C LYS A 167 12.67 0.16 -10.82
N PHE A 168 12.57 -0.73 -9.84
CA PHE A 168 11.71 -1.90 -9.94
C PHE A 168 10.24 -1.45 -9.85
N PRO A 169 9.33 -1.91 -10.74
CA PRO A 169 7.93 -1.51 -10.72
C PRO A 169 7.26 -1.82 -9.38
N HIS A 170 6.90 -0.79 -8.63
CA HIS A 170 6.15 -0.97 -7.38
C HIS A 170 5.27 0.24 -7.07
N VAL A 171 4.19 -0.01 -6.34
CA VAL A 171 3.26 1.02 -5.85
C VAL A 171 2.92 0.72 -4.39
N LEU A 172 2.95 1.74 -3.54
CA LEU A 172 2.46 1.65 -2.16
C LEU A 172 0.96 1.96 -2.13
N ILE A 173 0.18 1.17 -1.39
CA ILE A 173 -1.28 1.32 -1.30
C ILE A 173 -1.70 1.58 0.14
N ASP A 174 -2.73 2.43 0.33
CA ASP A 174 -3.32 2.91 1.59
C ASP A 174 -2.38 3.77 2.45
N ARG A 175 -1.12 3.36 2.55
CA ARG A 175 -0.03 4.01 3.28
C ARG A 175 1.16 4.29 2.36
N PHE A 176 2.03 5.20 2.78
CA PHE A 176 3.26 5.53 2.07
C PHE A 176 4.40 5.79 3.04
N LEU A 177 5.64 5.67 2.56
CA LEU A 177 6.81 6.03 3.36
C LEU A 177 7.17 7.49 3.13
N LYS A 178 7.19 8.28 4.20
CA LYS A 178 7.65 9.68 4.15
C LYS A 178 9.08 9.76 3.64
N GLU A 179 9.40 10.88 3.00
CA GLU A 179 10.75 11.23 2.54
C GLU A 179 11.32 10.31 1.44
N ILE A 180 10.64 9.22 1.09
CA ILE A 180 10.97 8.34 -0.04
C ILE A 180 10.08 8.68 -1.23
N ARG A 181 10.69 9.04 -2.35
CA ARG A 181 9.98 9.27 -3.61
C ARG A 181 9.57 7.93 -4.23
N THR A 182 8.36 7.49 -3.90
CA THR A 182 7.71 6.27 -4.42
C THR A 182 6.40 6.61 -5.12
N TYR A 183 5.87 5.64 -5.87
CA TYR A 183 4.46 5.70 -6.28
C TYR A 183 3.59 5.29 -5.10
N SER A 184 2.56 6.08 -4.80
CA SER A 184 1.57 5.68 -3.80
C SER A 184 0.17 6.12 -4.14
N VAL A 185 -0.81 5.32 -3.72
CA VAL A 185 -2.23 5.65 -3.78
C VAL A 185 -2.83 5.47 -2.40
N SER A 186 -3.37 6.54 -1.82
CA SER A 186 -3.99 6.52 -0.49
C SER A 186 -5.32 7.28 -0.51
N SER A 187 -6.13 7.11 0.53
CA SER A 187 -7.29 7.98 0.75
C SER A 187 -6.87 9.42 1.09
N ASP A 188 -7.73 10.39 0.79
CA ASP A 188 -7.61 11.77 1.25
C ASP A 188 -8.04 11.87 2.72
N ASN A 189 -7.15 11.36 3.57
CA ASN A 189 -7.33 11.32 5.02
C ASN A 189 -7.45 12.73 5.63
N VAL A 190 -6.69 13.70 5.11
CA VAL A 190 -6.63 15.07 5.65
C VAL A 190 -7.93 15.81 5.40
N ASN A 191 -8.34 15.95 4.13
CA ASN A 191 -9.53 16.74 3.80
C ASN A 191 -10.81 16.02 4.26
N GLY A 192 -10.83 14.69 4.20
CA GLY A 192 -11.93 13.89 4.74
C GLY A 192 -12.14 14.11 6.24
N THR A 193 -11.07 14.08 7.02
CA THR A 193 -11.17 14.33 8.47
C THR A 193 -11.52 15.79 8.76
N GLU A 194 -10.96 16.73 8.00
CA GLU A 194 -11.30 18.14 8.14
C GLU A 194 -12.81 18.36 7.98
N GLU A 195 -13.44 17.76 6.96
CA GLU A 195 -14.89 17.84 6.74
C GLU A 195 -15.69 17.23 7.90
N ALA A 196 -15.27 16.06 8.40
CA ALA A 196 -15.93 15.38 9.51
C ALA A 196 -15.89 16.19 10.81
N ILE A 197 -14.73 16.79 11.13
CA ILE A 197 -14.57 17.62 12.34
C ILE A 197 -15.27 18.97 12.17
N ALA A 198 -15.20 19.56 10.99
CA ALA A 198 -15.97 20.74 10.63
C ALA A 198 -17.47 20.54 10.91
N TYR A 199 -18.02 19.40 10.49
CA TYR A 199 -19.40 19.04 10.75
C TYR A 199 -19.75 18.98 12.24
N LEU A 200 -18.90 18.36 13.08
CA LEU A 200 -19.14 18.33 14.53
C LEU A 200 -19.08 19.72 15.16
N LEU A 201 -18.10 20.54 14.76
CA LEU A 201 -17.96 21.92 15.24
C LEU A 201 -19.16 22.79 14.83
N ASP A 202 -19.66 22.64 13.60
CA ASP A 202 -20.79 23.41 13.08
C ASP A 202 -22.13 23.03 13.75
N ARG A 203 -22.20 21.84 14.37
CA ARG A 203 -23.31 21.42 15.23
C ARG A 203 -23.21 21.93 16.66
N GLY A 204 -22.13 22.65 16.99
CA GLY A 204 -21.94 23.27 18.30
C GLY A 204 -21.20 22.39 19.32
N HIS A 205 -20.60 21.28 18.90
CA HIS A 205 -19.75 20.50 19.80
C HIS A 205 -18.46 21.26 20.09
N GLU A 206 -18.27 21.68 21.35
CA GLU A 206 -17.05 22.38 21.78
C GLU A 206 -15.95 21.39 22.26
N GLN A 207 -16.37 20.29 22.89
CA GLN A 207 -15.48 19.26 23.44
C GLN A 207 -15.61 17.97 22.61
N ILE A 208 -14.81 17.90 21.55
CA ILE A 208 -14.71 16.74 20.68
C ILE A 208 -13.50 15.92 21.09
N ALA A 209 -13.72 14.69 21.53
CA ALA A 209 -12.63 13.76 21.82
C ALA A 209 -12.02 13.21 20.53
N LEU A 210 -10.71 13.03 20.53
CA LEU A 210 -10.00 12.23 19.53
C LEU A 210 -9.65 10.88 20.15
N ILE A 211 -10.11 9.79 19.55
CA ILE A 211 -9.76 8.43 19.98
C ILE A 211 -8.88 7.78 18.89
N THR A 212 -7.62 7.53 19.20
CA THR A 212 -6.59 7.15 18.22
C THR A 212 -5.59 6.16 18.79
N PRO A 213 -5.02 5.22 18.01
CA PRO A 213 -3.82 4.53 18.44
C PRO A 213 -2.63 5.50 18.41
N GLU A 214 -1.48 5.04 18.90
CA GLU A 214 -0.19 5.68 18.63
C GLU A 214 0.00 5.92 17.12
N ILE A 215 0.57 7.07 16.78
CA ILE A 215 0.78 7.47 15.38
C ILE A 215 2.00 6.73 14.85
N THR A 216 1.78 5.61 14.18
CA THR A 216 2.84 4.73 13.67
C THR A 216 2.83 4.60 12.15
N ASN A 217 1.87 5.22 11.47
CA ASN A 217 1.71 5.18 10.03
C ASN A 217 1.14 6.48 9.48
N THR A 218 1.31 6.68 8.17
CA THR A 218 0.89 7.89 7.48
C THR A 218 -0.62 8.11 7.44
N ALA A 219 -1.44 7.05 7.35
CA ALA A 219 -2.90 7.21 7.33
C ALA A 219 -3.43 7.81 8.64
N THR A 220 -3.02 7.27 9.80
CA THR A 220 -3.39 7.80 11.12
C THR A 220 -2.89 9.23 11.32
N GLU A 221 -1.67 9.51 10.87
CA GLU A 221 -1.10 10.86 10.97
C GLU A 221 -1.87 11.88 10.12
N GLU A 222 -2.26 11.51 8.90
CA GLU A 222 -3.02 12.42 8.03
C GLU A 222 -4.43 12.67 8.55
N ARG A 223 -5.07 11.66 9.15
CA ARG A 223 -6.36 11.83 9.86
C ARG A 223 -6.19 12.83 11.00
N LEU A 224 -5.12 12.72 11.77
CA LEU A 224 -4.79 13.69 12.81
C LEU A 224 -4.59 15.10 12.24
N GLY A 225 -3.85 15.22 11.15
CA GLY A 225 -3.62 16.49 10.48
C GLY A 225 -4.93 17.15 10.02
N GLY A 226 -5.89 16.37 9.53
CA GLY A 226 -7.22 16.87 9.18
C GLY A 226 -8.03 17.34 10.40
N PHE A 227 -7.90 16.65 11.54
CA PHE A 227 -8.49 17.11 12.80
C PHE A 227 -7.94 18.48 13.20
N GLU A 228 -6.62 18.63 13.19
CA GLU A 228 -5.96 19.91 13.52
C GLU A 228 -6.33 21.02 12.53
N LYS A 229 -6.40 20.68 11.24
CA LYS A 229 -6.77 21.60 10.16
C LYS A 229 -8.17 22.18 10.35
N ALA A 230 -9.16 21.38 10.77
CA ALA A 230 -10.53 21.85 11.01
C ALA A 230 -10.63 22.89 12.13
N TYR A 231 -9.88 22.69 13.22
CA TYR A 231 -9.80 23.65 14.33
C TYR A 231 -9.07 24.94 13.90
N LEU A 232 -7.95 24.80 13.18
CA LEU A 232 -7.18 25.93 12.67
C LEU A 232 -8.01 26.80 11.72
N ALA A 233 -8.79 26.18 10.81
CA ALA A 233 -9.67 26.88 9.88
C ALA A 233 -10.73 27.74 10.59
N ARG A 234 -11.20 27.30 11.77
CA ARG A 234 -12.15 28.04 12.62
C ARG A 234 -11.47 28.93 13.67
N LYS A 235 -10.14 28.98 13.70
CA LYS A 235 -9.33 29.71 14.69
C LYS A 235 -9.67 29.31 16.13
N LEU A 236 -9.99 28.04 16.34
CA LEU A 236 -10.29 27.47 17.65
C LEU A 236 -9.03 26.83 18.24
N PRO A 237 -8.80 26.95 19.56
CA PRO A 237 -7.71 26.23 20.22
C PRO A 237 -8.01 24.74 20.27
N ILE A 238 -6.96 23.92 20.14
CA ILE A 238 -7.04 22.46 20.32
C ILE A 238 -6.68 22.14 21.76
N ASN A 239 -7.60 21.49 22.47
CA ASN A 239 -7.30 20.92 23.78
C ASN A 239 -6.80 19.48 23.64
N LYS A 240 -5.49 19.26 23.80
CA LYS A 240 -4.87 17.93 23.74
C LYS A 240 -5.30 17.01 24.89
N ASP A 241 -5.88 17.52 25.98
CA ASP A 241 -6.44 16.69 27.04
C ASP A 241 -7.67 15.90 26.58
N LEU A 242 -8.27 16.27 25.44
CA LEU A 242 -9.35 15.56 24.78
C LEU A 242 -8.85 14.46 23.83
N TRP A 243 -7.54 14.17 23.82
CA TRP A 243 -6.95 13.17 22.93
C TRP A 243 -6.61 11.90 23.72
N CYS A 244 -7.30 10.81 23.41
CA CYS A 244 -7.05 9.49 23.96
C CYS A 244 -6.13 8.71 23.00
N PHE A 245 -4.84 8.65 23.32
CA PHE A 245 -3.87 7.82 22.62
C PHE A 245 -3.81 6.42 23.24
N LEU A 246 -4.11 5.40 22.44
CA LEU A 246 -4.02 4.01 22.83
C LEU A 246 -2.72 3.38 22.33
N LYS A 247 -2.00 2.69 23.20
CA LYS A 247 -0.85 1.88 22.78
C LYS A 247 -1.34 0.67 22.00
N ILE A 248 -0.57 0.26 21.00
CA ILE A 248 -0.88 -0.95 20.21
C ILE A 248 -1.00 -2.20 21.10
N GLU A 249 -0.17 -2.28 22.14
CA GLU A 249 -0.21 -3.37 23.12
C GLU A 249 -1.52 -3.39 23.91
N ASP A 250 -2.04 -2.23 24.30
CA ASP A 250 -3.30 -2.13 25.04
C ASP A 250 -4.50 -2.53 24.18
N ILE A 251 -4.46 -2.20 22.88
CA ILE A 251 -5.47 -2.63 21.91
C ILE A 251 -5.42 -4.15 21.75
N THR A 252 -4.22 -4.69 21.52
CA THR A 252 -4.00 -6.13 21.29
C THR A 252 -4.39 -6.97 22.51
N ASN A 253 -4.14 -6.45 23.72
CA ASN A 253 -4.49 -7.13 24.97
C ASN A 253 -5.97 -6.94 25.39
N GLY A 254 -6.78 -6.26 24.58
CA GLY A 254 -8.21 -6.06 24.84
C GLY A 254 -8.51 -5.01 25.94
N CYS A 255 -7.55 -4.16 26.28
CA CYS A 255 -7.71 -3.10 27.27
C CYS A 255 -8.30 -1.80 26.68
N ALA A 256 -8.41 -1.69 25.35
CA ALA A 256 -8.83 -0.46 24.68
C ALA A 256 -10.18 0.09 25.21
N GLN A 257 -11.20 -0.76 25.34
CA GLN A 257 -12.51 -0.33 25.80
C GLN A 257 -12.47 0.27 27.21
N SER A 258 -11.78 -0.35 28.17
CA SER A 258 -11.73 0.16 29.55
C SER A 258 -10.93 1.46 29.64
N ILE A 259 -9.87 1.60 28.84
CA ILE A 259 -9.11 2.85 28.74
C ILE A 259 -10.00 3.99 28.21
N ILE A 260 -10.73 3.73 27.12
CA ILE A 260 -11.64 4.72 26.53
C ILE A 260 -12.79 5.06 27.49
N GLU A 261 -13.35 4.07 28.18
CA GLU A 261 -14.39 4.26 29.22
C GLU A 261 -13.89 5.18 30.35
N ASN A 262 -12.71 4.89 30.92
CA ASN A 262 -12.11 5.72 31.97
C ASN A 262 -11.85 7.14 31.47
N PHE A 263 -11.24 7.26 30.29
CA PHE A 263 -10.94 8.55 29.65
C PHE A 263 -12.20 9.43 29.49
N MET A 264 -13.30 8.86 29.00
CA MET A 264 -14.56 9.58 28.83
C MET A 264 -15.26 9.88 30.16
N SER A 265 -15.13 9.00 31.17
CA SER A 265 -15.74 9.20 32.49
C SER A 265 -15.17 10.40 33.24
N GLU A 266 -13.87 10.66 33.08
CA GLU A 266 -13.16 11.81 33.65
C GLU A 266 -13.50 13.13 32.93
N ARG A 267 -14.17 13.05 31.77
CA ARG A 267 -14.45 14.17 30.87
C ARG A 267 -15.95 14.23 30.52
N PRO A 268 -16.84 14.48 31.51
CA PRO A 268 -18.28 14.43 31.30
C PRO A 268 -18.77 15.43 30.24
N GLY A 269 -18.05 16.53 30.02
CA GLY A 269 -18.35 17.55 29.02
C GLY A 269 -18.08 17.16 27.57
N VAL A 270 -17.44 16.02 27.31
CA VAL A 270 -17.28 15.49 25.94
C VAL A 270 -18.65 15.02 25.43
N THR A 271 -19.08 15.61 24.31
CA THR A 271 -20.38 15.35 23.66
C THR A 271 -20.23 14.81 22.25
N ALA A 272 -19.01 14.77 21.71
CA ALA A 272 -18.72 14.09 20.46
C ALA A 272 -17.34 13.45 20.49
N ALA A 273 -17.13 12.42 19.69
CA ALA A 273 -15.82 11.83 19.48
C ALA A 273 -15.56 11.51 18.00
N PHE A 274 -14.37 11.86 17.53
CA PHE A 274 -13.82 11.36 16.29
C PHE A 274 -12.92 10.15 16.57
N VAL A 275 -13.22 9.04 15.92
CA VAL A 275 -12.55 7.75 16.14
C VAL A 275 -11.85 7.31 14.86
N VAL A 276 -10.54 7.16 14.91
CA VAL A 276 -9.74 7.09 13.67
C VAL A 276 -9.87 5.78 12.88
N ASN A 277 -10.50 4.74 13.43
CA ASN A 277 -10.78 3.47 12.71
C ASN A 277 -11.98 2.72 13.32
N VAL A 278 -12.50 1.71 12.61
CA VAL A 278 -13.66 0.92 13.04
C VAL A 278 -13.41 0.06 14.29
N GLU A 279 -12.20 -0.47 14.47
CA GLU A 279 -11.87 -1.27 15.66
C GLU A 279 -12.04 -0.45 16.95
N LEU A 280 -11.44 0.75 16.99
CA LEU A 280 -11.62 1.67 18.11
C LEU A 280 -13.06 2.19 18.20
N THR A 281 -13.77 2.32 17.07
CA THR A 281 -15.18 2.73 17.08
C THR A 281 -16.04 1.75 17.85
N ASN A 282 -15.81 0.43 17.69
CA ASN A 282 -16.48 -0.59 18.47
C ASN A 282 -16.25 -0.41 19.98
N TYR A 283 -15.00 -0.19 20.39
CA TYR A 283 -14.67 0.03 21.79
C TYR A 283 -15.28 1.33 22.35
N THR A 284 -15.21 2.42 21.59
CA THR A 284 -15.79 3.72 21.98
C THR A 284 -17.30 3.64 22.12
N TYR A 285 -17.99 2.99 21.18
CA TYR A 285 -19.45 2.82 21.22
C TYR A 285 -19.90 2.06 22.49
N TYR A 286 -19.24 0.94 22.80
CA TYR A 286 -19.57 0.18 24.02
C TYR A 286 -19.16 0.89 25.31
N ALA A 287 -18.09 1.68 25.29
CA ALA A 287 -17.71 2.52 26.42
C ALA A 287 -18.77 3.62 26.68
N ALA A 288 -19.26 4.31 25.65
CA ALA A 288 -20.34 5.29 25.78
C ALA A 288 -21.61 4.64 26.40
N LYS A 289 -21.99 3.45 25.91
CA LYS A 289 -23.13 2.70 26.44
C LYS A 289 -22.96 2.33 27.92
N ARG A 290 -21.77 1.94 28.37
CA ARG A 290 -21.48 1.65 29.79
C ARG A 290 -21.56 2.89 30.68
N LEU A 291 -21.15 4.04 30.15
CA LEU A 291 -21.32 5.33 30.78
C LEU A 291 -22.75 5.88 30.71
N LYS A 292 -23.70 5.09 30.19
CA LYS A 292 -25.12 5.45 30.01
C LYS A 292 -25.31 6.68 29.13
N LYS A 293 -24.39 6.91 28.18
CA LYS A 293 -24.55 7.89 27.11
C LYS A 293 -25.15 7.19 25.89
N SER A 294 -26.25 7.73 25.38
CA SER A 294 -26.84 7.31 24.11
C SER A 294 -26.05 7.87 22.92
N VAL A 295 -25.95 7.08 21.86
CA VAL A 295 -25.39 7.50 20.57
C VAL A 295 -26.59 7.62 19.60
N PRO A 296 -26.75 8.74 18.88
CA PRO A 296 -25.91 9.94 18.89
C PRO A 296 -26.30 10.99 19.95
N ASP A 297 -27.41 10.84 20.68
CA ASP A 297 -28.04 11.96 21.41
C ASP A 297 -27.17 12.55 22.54
N ASP A 298 -26.50 11.72 23.36
CA ASP A 298 -25.59 12.19 24.42
C ASP A 298 -24.12 12.24 23.99
N MET A 299 -23.78 11.48 22.93
CA MET A 299 -22.42 11.37 22.39
C MET A 299 -22.49 11.10 20.88
N GLU A 300 -22.21 12.11 20.07
CA GLU A 300 -22.15 11.96 18.62
C GLU A 300 -20.80 11.34 18.21
N LEU A 301 -20.84 10.23 17.47
CA LEU A 301 -19.64 9.53 17.02
C LEU A 301 -19.46 9.69 15.52
N VAL A 302 -18.24 10.04 15.12
CA VAL A 302 -17.79 10.03 13.72
C VAL A 302 -16.54 9.17 13.60
N CYS A 303 -16.49 8.26 12.64
CA CYS A 303 -15.32 7.41 12.44
C CYS A 303 -14.79 7.35 11.01
N PHE A 304 -13.58 6.82 10.87
CA PHE A 304 -13.07 6.35 9.59
C PHE A 304 -13.50 4.90 9.33
N ASP A 305 -13.85 4.62 8.07
CA ASP A 305 -14.41 3.36 7.58
C ASP A 305 -15.82 3.07 8.10
N ARG A 306 -16.58 2.27 7.35
CA ARG A 306 -17.97 1.96 7.70
C ARG A 306 -18.05 1.08 8.96
N PRO A 307 -18.66 1.57 10.05
CA PRO A 307 -18.90 0.77 11.24
C PRO A 307 -20.09 -0.17 11.04
N ASP A 308 -20.25 -1.13 11.95
CA ASP A 308 -21.43 -2.00 11.99
C ASP A 308 -22.64 -1.34 12.69
N PHE A 309 -22.46 -0.13 13.22
CA PHE A 309 -23.50 0.67 13.87
C PHE A 309 -24.21 1.59 12.87
N GLN A 310 -25.53 1.76 13.02
CA GLN A 310 -26.34 2.54 12.07
C GLN A 310 -26.41 4.03 12.39
N ASP A 311 -26.12 4.36 13.64
CA ASP A 311 -26.21 5.66 14.31
C ASP A 311 -24.85 6.37 14.42
N VAL A 312 -23.80 5.80 13.82
CA VAL A 312 -22.46 6.38 13.75
C VAL A 312 -22.21 6.93 12.36
N SER A 313 -21.89 8.21 12.27
CA SER A 313 -21.46 8.85 11.02
C SER A 313 -20.05 8.39 10.64
N TYR A 314 -19.73 8.30 9.36
CA TYR A 314 -18.42 7.76 8.95
C TYR A 314 -17.90 8.29 7.62
N LEU A 315 -16.58 8.30 7.50
CA LEU A 315 -15.85 8.57 6.26
C LEU A 315 -15.61 7.24 5.53
N GLN A 316 -16.17 7.10 4.34
CA GLN A 316 -16.03 5.91 3.50
C GLN A 316 -14.91 6.12 2.48
N GLN A 317 -13.94 5.20 2.48
CA GLN A 317 -12.91 5.12 1.44
C GLN A 317 -13.49 4.53 0.16
N ASP A 318 -12.94 4.92 -0.99
CA ASP A 318 -13.22 4.27 -2.29
C ASP A 318 -12.11 3.26 -2.59
N GLU A 319 -12.19 2.08 -1.95
CA GLU A 319 -11.13 1.08 -2.05
C GLU A 319 -10.99 0.51 -3.48
N ASP A 320 -12.08 0.46 -4.26
CA ASP A 320 -12.03 -0.02 -5.66
C ASP A 320 -11.28 0.98 -6.55
N GLU A 321 -11.54 2.29 -6.44
CA GLU A 321 -10.79 3.30 -7.21
C GLU A 321 -9.32 3.39 -6.77
N ILE A 322 -9.03 3.28 -5.47
CA ILE A 322 -7.63 3.19 -4.98
C ILE A 322 -6.91 2.02 -5.65
N CYS A 323 -7.53 0.84 -5.68
CA CYS A 323 -6.92 -0.36 -6.28
C CYS A 323 -6.77 -0.24 -7.80
N LYS A 324 -7.78 0.33 -8.48
CA LYS A 324 -7.74 0.56 -9.92
C LYS A 324 -6.57 1.47 -10.30
N VAL A 325 -6.47 2.64 -9.67
CA VAL A 325 -5.37 3.61 -9.91
C VAL A 325 -4.01 2.99 -9.54
N THR A 326 -3.95 2.18 -8.47
CA THR A 326 -2.74 1.45 -8.09
C THR A 326 -2.25 0.54 -9.21
N VAL A 327 -3.15 -0.24 -9.81
CA VAL A 327 -2.81 -1.15 -10.92
C VAL A 327 -2.44 -0.38 -12.19
N GLU A 328 -3.14 0.74 -12.48
CA GLU A 328 -2.80 1.62 -13.61
C GLU A 328 -1.39 2.21 -13.48
N LEU A 329 -1.02 2.72 -12.30
CA LEU A 329 0.34 3.22 -12.02
C LEU A 329 1.40 2.13 -12.14
N LEU A 330 1.11 0.92 -11.65
CA LEU A 330 2.03 -0.20 -11.78
C LEU A 330 2.20 -0.60 -13.25
N HIS A 331 1.11 -0.57 -14.01
CA HIS A 331 1.13 -0.90 -15.43
C HIS A 331 1.95 0.11 -16.24
N ALA A 332 1.79 1.41 -15.99
CA ALA A 332 2.61 2.46 -16.60
C ALA A 332 4.11 2.24 -16.36
N GLN A 333 4.48 1.85 -15.13
CA GLN A 333 5.87 1.50 -14.79
C GLN A 333 6.40 0.31 -15.61
N LEU A 334 5.59 -0.73 -15.81
CA LEU A 334 5.95 -1.91 -16.60
C LEU A 334 6.18 -1.56 -18.09
N GLU A 335 5.43 -0.60 -18.61
CA GLU A 335 5.62 -0.08 -19.97
C GLU A 335 6.82 0.86 -20.10
N GLY A 336 7.41 1.24 -18.97
CA GLY A 336 8.70 1.93 -18.89
C GLY A 336 8.59 3.41 -18.61
N GLU A 337 7.45 3.86 -18.09
CA GLU A 337 7.27 5.19 -17.52
C GLU A 337 7.83 5.23 -16.10
N TYR A 338 8.52 6.32 -15.75
CA TYR A 338 9.03 6.51 -14.41
C TYR A 338 8.90 7.99 -14.01
N ASP A 339 7.80 8.26 -13.32
CA ASP A 339 7.46 9.52 -12.66
C ASP A 339 6.73 9.19 -11.35
N PRO A 340 7.46 8.92 -10.26
CA PRO A 340 6.84 8.58 -8.98
C PRO A 340 5.90 9.70 -8.52
N GLN A 341 4.64 9.32 -8.27
CA GLN A 341 3.56 10.20 -7.91
C GLN A 341 2.85 9.69 -6.66
N ARG A 342 2.40 10.63 -5.84
CA ARG A 342 1.50 10.37 -4.72
C ARG A 342 0.09 10.81 -5.12
N ILE A 343 -0.78 9.84 -5.33
CA ILE A 343 -2.19 10.06 -5.68
C ILE A 343 -3.04 9.89 -4.42
N VAL A 344 -3.96 10.82 -4.20
CA VAL A 344 -4.94 10.75 -3.12
C VAL A 344 -6.34 10.61 -3.72
N ILE A 345 -7.11 9.64 -3.22
CA ILE A 345 -8.49 9.38 -3.64
C ILE A 345 -9.43 9.98 -2.59
N PRO A 346 -10.38 10.85 -2.98
CA PRO A 346 -11.33 11.45 -2.05
C PRO A 346 -12.12 10.40 -1.26
N VAL A 347 -12.38 10.70 0.02
CA VAL A 347 -13.30 9.91 0.84
C VAL A 347 -14.69 10.55 0.82
N GLN A 348 -15.74 9.75 1.04
CA GLN A 348 -17.11 10.22 1.11
C GLN A 348 -17.60 10.27 2.56
N PHE A 349 -18.06 11.43 3.02
CA PHE A 349 -18.64 11.55 4.35
C PHE A 349 -20.13 11.17 4.38
N THR A 350 -20.46 10.12 5.14
CA THR A 350 -21.83 9.66 5.38
C THR A 350 -22.31 10.09 6.76
N LYS A 351 -23.31 10.98 6.80
CA LYS A 351 -23.92 11.52 8.02
C LYS A 351 -25.11 10.67 8.46
N LYS A 352 -25.31 10.52 9.77
CA LYS A 352 -26.40 9.75 10.38
C LYS A 352 -27.33 10.60 11.22
#